data_AF-A0A3P1XCE9-F1
#
_entry.id   AF-A0A3P1XCE9-F1
#
_cell.length_a   1.000
_cell.length_b   1.000
_cell.length_c   1.000
_cell.angle_alpha   90.00
_cell.angle_beta   90.00
_cell.angle_gamma   90.00
#
_symmetry.space_group_name_H-M   'P 1'
#
loop_
_entity.id
_entity.type
_entity.pdbx_description
1 polymer ?
#
loop_
_entity_poly.entity_id
_entity_poly.type
_entity_poly.pdbx_seq_one_letter_code
_entity_poly.pdbx_strand_id
1 'polypeptide(L)'
;VMALCTRQVSASEIARRIGVSRAVLYKWKDKIIGNSAYQTMRKHNEPSLEAERDALREEVARLNQEIRRRQMELDILKKAEEIIKKDPGISISHLNNREKTKIADALRQTYPLTELLHVLGLARSSYFYHRAALKAGDKYATIRTM
;
A
#
# COMPACT_ATOMS: atom_id res chain seq x y z
N VAL A 1 7.87 -43.49 -30.13
CA VAL A 1 7.60 -42.83 -28.83
C VAL A 1 7.14 -43.82 -27.77
N MET A 2 6.15 -44.68 -28.03
CA MET A 2 5.69 -45.72 -27.09
C MET A 2 6.83 -46.56 -26.50
N ALA A 3 7.76 -47.05 -27.32
CA ALA A 3 8.93 -47.83 -26.86
C ALA A 3 9.86 -47.07 -25.89
N LEU A 4 9.90 -45.73 -25.92
CA LEU A 4 10.66 -44.92 -24.97
C LEU A 4 9.88 -44.71 -23.65
N CYS A 5 8.55 -44.62 -23.74
CA CYS A 5 7.66 -44.43 -22.59
C CYS A 5 7.42 -45.72 -21.79
N THR A 6 7.54 -46.89 -22.41
CA THR A 6 7.38 -48.21 -21.78
C THR A 6 8.67 -49.02 -21.73
N ARG A 7 9.82 -48.35 -21.75
CA ARG A 7 11.13 -48.99 -21.96
C ARG A 7 11.49 -49.97 -20.84
N GLN A 8 11.95 -51.17 -21.22
CA GLN A 8 12.69 -52.11 -20.36
C GLN A 8 14.21 -52.05 -20.61
N VAL A 9 14.62 -51.37 -21.69
CA VAL A 9 16.02 -51.21 -22.11
C VAL A 9 16.40 -49.74 -22.20
N SER A 10 17.71 -49.45 -22.30
CA SER A 10 18.20 -48.06 -22.29
C SER A 10 17.71 -47.25 -23.51
N ALA A 11 17.56 -45.94 -23.33
CA ALA A 11 17.16 -45.02 -24.41
C ALA A 11 18.19 -44.99 -25.56
N SER A 12 19.47 -45.23 -25.26
CA SER A 12 20.54 -45.39 -26.25
C SER A 12 20.37 -46.66 -27.09
N GLU A 13 19.96 -47.76 -26.47
CA GLU A 13 19.67 -49.03 -27.17
C GLU A 13 18.53 -48.83 -28.17
N ILE A 14 17.47 -48.15 -27.75
CA ILE A 14 16.29 -47.85 -28.56
C ILE A 14 16.66 -46.92 -29.71
N ALA A 15 17.48 -45.89 -29.45
CA ALA A 15 17.96 -44.97 -30.46
C ALA A 15 18.79 -45.71 -31.54
N ARG A 16 19.69 -46.61 -31.11
CA ARG A 16 20.50 -47.44 -32.01
C ARG A 16 19.65 -48.37 -32.86
N ARG A 17 18.64 -49.04 -32.28
CA ARG A 17 17.71 -49.93 -33.00
C ARG A 17 16.86 -49.20 -34.05
N ILE A 18 16.51 -47.94 -33.78
CA ILE A 18 15.72 -47.09 -34.69
C ILE A 18 16.62 -46.34 -35.68
N GLY A 19 17.95 -46.39 -35.52
CA GLY A 19 18.91 -45.71 -36.40
C GLY A 19 18.96 -44.18 -36.21
N VAL A 20 18.53 -43.69 -35.05
CA VAL A 20 18.51 -42.25 -34.73
C VAL A 20 19.39 -41.93 -33.54
N SER A 21 19.82 -40.67 -33.38
CA SER A 21 20.53 -40.27 -32.17
C SER A 21 19.57 -40.19 -30.98
N ARG A 22 20.11 -40.41 -29.78
CA ARG A 22 19.34 -40.27 -28.52
C ARG A 22 18.71 -38.87 -28.41
N ALA A 23 19.42 -37.82 -28.83
CA ALA A 23 18.92 -36.45 -28.80
C ALA A 23 17.68 -36.26 -29.70
N VAL A 24 17.69 -36.83 -30.91
CA VAL A 24 16.54 -36.80 -31.84
C VAL A 24 15.35 -37.56 -31.26
N LEU A 25 15.60 -38.71 -30.63
CA LEU A 25 14.58 -39.52 -29.98
C LEU A 25 13.86 -38.75 -28.84
N TYR A 26 14.61 -38.03 -28.01
CA TYR A 26 14.02 -37.17 -26.96
C TYR A 26 13.31 -35.95 -27.56
N LYS A 27 13.85 -35.31 -28.59
CA LYS A 27 13.21 -34.20 -29.30
C LYS A 27 11.85 -34.59 -29.89
N TRP A 28 11.73 -35.81 -30.43
CA TRP A 28 10.45 -36.34 -30.92
C TRP A 28 9.48 -36.65 -29.79
N LYS A 29 9.97 -37.22 -28.68
CA LYS A 29 9.16 -37.44 -27.48
C LYS A 29 8.59 -36.11 -26.95
N ASP A 30 9.41 -35.08 -26.88
CA ASP A 30 9.00 -33.76 -26.38
C ASP A 30 8.03 -33.05 -27.35
N LYS A 31 8.19 -33.24 -28.66
CA LYS A 31 7.26 -32.73 -29.69
C LYS A 31 5.89 -33.43 -29.66
N ILE A 32 5.86 -34.73 -29.35
CA ILE A 32 4.63 -35.55 -29.41
C ILE A 32 3.85 -35.51 -28.09
N ILE A 33 4.55 -35.60 -26.95
CA ILE A 33 3.91 -35.57 -25.61
C ILE A 33 3.63 -34.13 -25.16
N GLY A 34 4.29 -33.15 -25.80
CA GLY A 34 4.17 -31.74 -25.45
C GLY A 34 4.96 -31.42 -24.19
N ASN A 35 5.58 -30.23 -24.17
CA ASN A 35 6.28 -29.72 -22.98
C ASN A 35 5.32 -29.45 -21.82
N SER A 36 4.00 -29.42 -22.05
CA SER A 36 2.97 -29.21 -21.03
C SER A 36 2.98 -30.29 -19.96
N ALA A 37 3.07 -31.57 -20.34
CA ALA A 37 3.09 -32.68 -19.39
C ALA A 37 4.31 -32.65 -18.45
N TYR A 38 5.45 -32.13 -18.91
CA TYR A 38 6.64 -31.91 -18.09
C TYR A 38 6.57 -30.63 -17.26
N GLN A 39 5.87 -29.59 -17.75
CA GLN A 39 5.66 -28.35 -17.01
C GLN A 39 4.76 -28.56 -15.78
N THR A 40 3.71 -29.37 -15.88
CA THR A 40 2.83 -29.69 -14.73
C THR A 40 3.57 -30.47 -13.62
N MET A 41 4.64 -31.19 -13.98
CA MET A 41 5.48 -31.93 -13.03
C MET A 41 6.69 -31.13 -12.51
N ARG A 42 6.97 -29.94 -13.07
CA ARG A 42 7.92 -29.03 -12.44
C ARG A 42 7.25 -28.52 -11.17
N LYS A 43 7.98 -28.53 -10.05
CA LYS A 43 7.54 -27.90 -8.80
C LYS A 43 7.12 -26.47 -9.15
N HIS A 44 5.82 -26.23 -9.23
CA HIS A 44 5.30 -24.89 -9.13
C HIS A 44 5.76 -24.41 -7.76
N ASN A 45 6.63 -23.41 -7.75
CA ASN A 45 7.08 -22.77 -6.52
C ASN A 45 5.94 -21.83 -6.07
N GLU A 46 4.77 -22.41 -5.84
CA GLU A 46 3.64 -21.71 -5.25
C GLU A 46 4.13 -21.15 -3.92
N PRO A 47 3.86 -19.86 -3.63
CA PRO A 47 4.18 -19.31 -2.34
C PRO A 47 3.55 -20.21 -1.27
N SER A 48 4.34 -20.55 -0.24
CA SER A 48 3.81 -21.29 0.90
C SER A 48 2.56 -20.59 1.42
N LEU A 49 1.57 -21.33 1.92
CA LEU A 49 0.39 -20.77 2.57
C LEU A 49 0.76 -19.74 3.66
N GLU A 50 1.94 -19.89 4.28
CA GLU A 50 2.50 -18.91 5.22
C GLU A 50 2.86 -17.59 4.54
N ALA A 51 3.49 -17.62 3.36
CA ALA A 51 3.84 -16.45 2.59
C ALA A 51 2.58 -15.71 2.09
N GLU A 52 1.55 -16.44 1.67
CA GLU A 52 0.26 -15.83 1.29
C GLU A 52 -0.42 -15.17 2.50
N ARG A 53 -0.43 -15.85 3.65
CA ARG A 53 -0.99 -15.30 4.89
C ARG A 53 -0.26 -14.02 5.32
N ASP A 54 1.07 -14.02 5.22
CA ASP A 54 1.87 -12.87 5.63
C ASP A 54 1.68 -11.70 4.65
N ALA A 55 1.60 -11.95 3.35
CA ALA A 55 1.24 -10.93 2.35
C ALA A 55 -0.16 -10.34 2.60
N LEU A 56 -1.14 -11.18 2.95
CA LEU A 56 -2.49 -10.71 3.32
C LEU A 56 -2.47 -9.86 4.59
N ARG A 57 -1.63 -10.18 5.58
CA ARG A 57 -1.48 -9.38 6.80
C ARG A 57 -0.88 -8.01 6.52
N GLU A 58 0.13 -7.95 5.65
CA GLU A 58 0.72 -6.69 5.20
C GLU A 58 -0.31 -5.82 4.49
N GLU A 59 -1.12 -6.41 3.61
CA GLU A 59 -2.16 -5.68 2.90
C GLU A 59 -3.25 -5.16 3.85
N VAL A 60 -3.69 -5.97 4.81
CA VAL A 60 -4.63 -5.53 5.86
C VAL A 60 -4.05 -4.38 6.68
N ALA A 61 -2.77 -4.44 7.04
CA ALA A 61 -2.10 -3.37 7.77
C ALA A 61 -2.04 -2.07 6.95
N ARG A 62 -1.71 -2.17 5.66
CA ARG A 62 -1.69 -1.03 4.72
C ARG A 62 -3.06 -0.39 4.59
N LEU A 63 -4.10 -1.20 4.38
CA LEU A 63 -5.48 -0.72 4.24
C LEU A 63 -5.98 -0.06 5.54
N ASN A 64 -5.69 -0.65 6.69
CA ASN A 64 -6.03 -0.07 7.99
C ASN A 64 -5.34 1.28 8.22
N GLN A 65 -4.06 1.41 7.84
CA GLN A 65 -3.36 2.68 7.90
C GLN A 65 -4.02 3.73 7.00
N GLU A 66 -4.45 3.34 5.81
CA GLU A 66 -5.09 4.26 4.87
C GLU A 66 -6.50 4.66 5.31
N ILE A 67 -7.27 3.76 5.91
CA ILE A 67 -8.55 4.06 6.57
C ILE A 67 -8.33 5.07 7.70
N ARG A 68 -7.35 4.84 8.58
CA ARG A 68 -7.02 5.76 9.68
C ARG A 68 -6.67 7.16 9.16
N ARG A 69 -5.89 7.23 8.08
CA ARG A 69 -5.55 8.50 7.43
C ARG A 69 -6.78 9.22 6.87
N ARG A 70 -7.63 8.52 6.11
CA ARG A 70 -8.86 9.10 5.55
C ARG A 70 -9.83 9.57 6.63
N GLN A 71 -9.94 8.82 7.73
CA GLN A 71 -10.75 9.22 8.87
C GLN A 71 -10.24 10.54 9.49
N MET A 72 -8.92 10.70 9.62
CA MET A 72 -8.32 11.94 10.09
C MET A 72 -8.60 13.12 9.15
N GLU A 73 -8.49 12.92 7.83
CA GLU A 73 -8.81 13.94 6.83
C GLU A 73 -10.28 14.39 6.93
N LEU A 74 -11.21 13.45 7.10
CA LEU A 74 -12.63 13.76 7.31
C LEU A 74 -12.87 14.53 8.62
N ASP A 75 -12.23 14.13 9.72
CA ASP A 75 -12.38 14.81 11.00
C ASP A 75 -11.81 16.24 10.95
N ILE A 76 -10.71 16.45 10.22
CA ILE A 76 -10.15 17.77 9.93
C ILE A 76 -11.16 18.65 9.20
N LEU A 77 -11.79 18.13 8.14
CA LEU A 77 -12.78 18.87 7.36
C LEU A 77 -14.00 19.23 8.20
N LYS A 78 -14.54 18.27 8.97
CA LYS A 78 -15.65 18.52 9.90
C LYS A 78 -15.29 19.59 10.93
N LYS A 79 -14.08 19.54 11.49
CA LYS A 79 -13.64 20.53 12.48
C LYS A 79 -13.38 21.90 11.85
N ALA A 80 -12.97 21.95 10.58
CA ALA A 80 -12.85 23.18 9.82
C ALA A 80 -14.22 23.84 9.61
N GLU A 81 -15.23 23.06 9.24
CA GLU A 81 -16.61 23.52 9.12
C GLU A 81 -17.13 24.09 10.45
N GLU A 82 -16.97 23.34 11.54
CA GLU A 82 -17.44 23.73 12.88
C GLU A 82 -16.75 25.02 13.40
N ILE A 83 -15.42 25.10 13.32
CA ILE A 83 -14.64 26.17 13.93
C ILE A 83 -14.60 27.43 13.06
N ILE A 84 -14.55 27.26 11.74
CA ILE A 84 -14.30 28.36 10.80
C ILE A 84 -15.62 28.84 10.18
N LYS A 85 -16.71 28.06 10.30
CA LYS A 85 -18.02 28.33 9.67
C LYS A 85 -17.90 28.58 8.16
N LYS A 86 -16.90 27.93 7.54
CA LYS A 86 -16.59 28.03 6.12
C LYS A 86 -17.36 26.93 5.38
N ASP A 87 -17.89 27.24 4.19
CA ASP A 87 -18.74 26.33 3.42
C ASP A 87 -18.08 24.96 3.16
N PRO A 88 -18.88 23.87 3.08
CA PRO A 88 -18.42 22.47 2.97
C PRO A 88 -17.76 22.09 1.62
N GLY A 89 -17.08 23.04 0.96
CA GLY A 89 -16.30 22.83 -0.26
C GLY A 89 -14.88 23.40 -0.21
N ILE A 90 -14.44 23.93 0.93
CA ILE A 90 -13.14 24.59 1.03
C ILE A 90 -12.03 23.55 1.27
N SER A 91 -11.10 23.48 0.33
CA SER A 91 -9.90 22.64 0.45
C SER A 91 -9.00 23.10 1.61
N ILE A 92 -8.35 22.15 2.28
CA ILE A 92 -7.39 22.40 3.40
C ILE A 92 -6.28 23.40 3.00
N SER A 93 -5.96 23.48 1.71
CA SER A 93 -5.01 24.44 1.11
C SER A 93 -5.43 25.90 1.28
N HIS A 94 -6.73 26.21 1.36
CA HIS A 94 -7.24 27.58 1.52
C HIS A 94 -7.30 28.03 2.99
N LEU A 95 -6.92 27.15 3.94
CA LEU A 95 -6.86 27.50 5.35
C LEU A 95 -5.57 28.25 5.67
N ASN A 96 -5.67 29.36 6.39
CA ASN A 96 -4.48 30.07 6.87
C ASN A 96 -3.82 29.31 8.04
N ASN A 97 -2.55 29.62 8.35
CA ASN A 97 -1.82 28.91 9.41
C ASN A 97 -2.47 29.03 10.81
N ARG A 98 -3.20 30.10 11.09
CA ARG A 98 -3.93 30.29 12.36
C ARG A 98 -5.16 29.39 12.43
N GLU A 99 -5.90 29.25 11.32
CA GLU A 99 -7.03 28.33 11.15
C GLU A 99 -6.56 26.87 11.28
N LYS A 100 -5.50 26.50 10.54
CA LYS A 100 -4.88 25.17 10.65
C LYS A 100 -4.45 24.85 12.09
N THR A 101 -3.90 25.84 12.80
CA THR A 101 -3.51 25.67 14.21
C THR A 101 -4.71 25.42 15.12
N LYS A 102 -5.86 26.10 14.91
CA LYS A 102 -7.08 25.86 15.71
C LYS A 102 -7.61 24.43 15.50
N ILE A 103 -7.65 23.96 14.25
CA ILE A 103 -8.07 22.59 13.93
C ILE A 103 -7.12 21.57 14.57
N ALA A 104 -5.81 21.78 14.41
CA ALA A 104 -4.79 20.90 14.98
C ALA A 104 -4.88 20.84 16.52
N ASP A 105 -5.14 21.97 17.19
CA ASP A 105 -5.28 21.99 18.66
C ASP A 105 -6.58 21.31 19.12
N ALA A 106 -7.67 21.43 18.35
CA ALA A 106 -8.95 20.79 18.64
C ALA A 106 -8.92 19.25 18.47
N LEU A 107 -8.18 18.75 17.47
CA LEU A 107 -8.06 17.31 17.19
C LEU A 107 -6.89 16.64 17.93
N ARG A 108 -6.12 17.39 18.72
CA ARG A 108 -4.92 16.92 19.42
C ARG A 108 -5.19 15.80 20.44
N GLN A 109 -6.42 15.70 20.96
CA GLN A 109 -6.81 14.63 21.88
C GLN A 109 -7.06 13.30 21.17
N THR A 110 -7.39 13.34 19.87
CA THR A 110 -7.75 12.17 19.08
C THR A 110 -6.58 11.66 18.25
N TYR A 111 -5.74 12.57 17.75
CA TYR A 111 -4.65 12.23 16.82
C TYR A 111 -3.30 12.81 17.26
N PRO A 112 -2.19 12.11 16.97
CA PRO A 112 -0.85 12.63 17.22
C PRO A 112 -0.61 13.95 16.46
N LEU A 113 -0.01 14.92 17.16
CA LEU A 113 0.27 16.24 16.58
C LEU A 113 1.12 16.17 15.30
N THR A 114 2.08 15.25 15.25
CA THR A 114 2.95 15.07 14.07
C THR A 114 2.17 14.70 12.82
N GLU A 115 1.21 13.78 12.94
CA GLU A 115 0.35 13.36 11.82
C GLU A 115 -0.58 14.50 11.40
N LEU A 116 -1.21 15.18 12.37
CA LEU A 116 -2.08 16.34 12.11
C LEU A 116 -1.36 17.45 11.34
N LEU A 117 -0.13 17.79 11.74
CA LEU A 117 0.67 18.81 11.06
C LEU A 117 1.04 18.42 9.63
N HIS A 118 1.31 17.14 9.39
CA HIS A 118 1.60 16.63 8.06
C HIS A 118 0.37 16.76 7.14
N VAL A 119 -0.80 16.30 7.59
CA VAL A 119 -2.04 16.38 6.81
C VAL A 119 -2.47 17.83 6.54
N LEU A 120 -2.32 18.72 7.52
CA LEU A 120 -2.64 20.14 7.37
C LEU A 120 -1.59 20.93 6.55
N GLY A 121 -0.43 20.33 6.25
CA GLY A 121 0.70 21.04 5.65
C GLY A 121 1.14 22.24 6.50
N LEU A 122 1.21 22.07 7.82
CA LEU A 122 1.57 23.12 8.77
C LEU A 122 2.95 22.83 9.39
N ALA A 123 3.90 23.77 9.23
CA ALA A 123 5.20 23.64 9.86
C ALA A 123 5.09 23.67 11.40
N ARG A 124 5.92 22.86 12.07
CA ARG A 124 5.92 22.75 13.54
C ARG A 124 6.18 24.10 14.23
N SER A 125 7.10 24.90 13.69
CA SER A 125 7.38 26.26 14.19
C SER A 125 6.15 27.17 14.08
N SER A 126 5.46 27.15 12.93
CA SER A 126 4.23 27.91 12.71
C SER A 126 3.11 27.51 13.67
N TYR A 127 2.96 26.20 13.94
CA TYR A 127 1.99 25.71 14.91
C TYR A 127 2.24 26.30 16.31
N PHE A 128 3.46 26.22 16.84
CA PHE A 128 3.76 26.74 18.17
C PHE A 128 3.65 28.26 18.24
N TYR A 129 4.06 28.98 17.19
CA TYR A 129 3.90 30.43 17.09
C TYR A 129 2.43 30.85 17.17
N HIS A 130 1.58 30.29 16.29
CA HIS A 130 0.16 30.64 16.27
C HIS A 130 -0.58 30.14 17.51
N ARG A 131 -0.18 29.01 18.10
CA ARG A 131 -0.76 28.51 19.35
C ARG A 131 -0.46 29.42 20.53
N ALA A 132 0.77 29.91 20.64
CA ALA A 132 1.14 30.90 21.66
C ALA A 132 0.33 32.19 21.47
N ALA A 133 0.23 32.69 20.22
CA ALA A 133 -0.56 33.87 19.91
C ALA A 133 -2.06 33.70 20.21
N LEU A 134 -2.62 32.50 20.02
CA LEU A 134 -4.01 32.20 20.38
C LEU A 134 -4.24 32.23 21.91
N LYS A 135 -3.26 31.77 22.69
CA LYS A 135 -3.35 31.76 24.16
C LYS A 135 -3.11 33.13 24.80
N ALA A 136 -2.28 33.97 24.18
CA ALA A 136 -1.94 35.28 24.69
C ALA A 136 -3.12 36.27 24.69
N GLY A 137 -4.26 35.94 24.05
CA GLY A 137 -5.38 36.86 23.89
C GLY A 137 -5.07 38.00 22.91
N ASP A 138 -6.09 38.77 22.54
CA ASP A 138 -5.91 39.92 21.66
C ASP A 138 -5.32 41.10 22.45
N LYS A 139 -4.03 41.40 22.23
CA LYS A 139 -3.30 42.51 22.87
C LYS A 139 -3.96 43.87 22.63
N TYR A 140 -4.78 44.00 21.58
CA TYR A 140 -5.46 45.23 21.19
C TYR A 140 -6.97 45.18 21.43
N ALA A 141 -7.48 44.19 22.17
CA ALA A 141 -8.91 44.10 22.50
C ALA A 141 -9.46 45.40 23.10
N THR A 142 -8.68 46.05 23.95
CA THR A 142 -9.03 47.31 24.63
C THR A 142 -9.11 48.53 23.71
N ILE A 143 -8.40 48.53 22.58
CA ILE A 143 -8.37 49.66 21.64
C ILE A 143 -9.51 49.58 20.62
N ARG A 144 -10.10 48.39 20.43
CA ARG A 144 -11.16 48.15 19.43
C ARG A 144 -12.59 48.40 19.91
N THR A 145 -12.78 48.64 21.20
CA THR A 145 -14.08 48.92 21.85
C THR A 145 -14.39 50.40 22.00
N MET A 146 -13.56 51.30 21.45
CA MET A 146 -13.83 52.75 21.37
C MET A 146 -14.45 53.13 20.03
#